data_AF-A0A1G1BZD1-F1
#
_entry.id   AF-A0A1G1BZD1-F1
#
_cell.length_a   1.000
_cell.length_b   1.000
_cell.length_c   1.000
_cell.angle_alpha   90.00
_cell.angle_beta   90.00
_cell.angle_gamma   90.00
#
_symmetry.space_group_name_H-M   'P 1'
#
loop_
_entity.id
_entity.type
_entity.pdbx_description
1 polymer ?
#
loop_
_entity_poly.entity_id
_entity_poly.type
_entity_poly.pdbx_seq_one_letter_code
_entity_poly.pdbx_strand_id
1 'polypeptide(L)'
;MATVRLAALVATVIALLLATLGVRMRTAARTGPAPEPPDVAAVRQELLLAQYRDDRSSADMLRRYAERTGVSLDTVGTVLGGIAEQTLQRPCSQLEWTLATEAIYALGMLRLPGGLPVLKKITAQQYGGAPRNAAIRAIVMIGGPGLLDFAREMAAKRGSFDVDEDMALYDTLAFYVGVDPFVPDNPQTVIPDAEGQARRAEVLAFLQTAVVNERSDDNRV
;
A
#
# COMPACT_ATOMS: atom_id res chain seq x y z
N MET A 1 65.93 7.58 19.18
CA MET A 1 64.84 8.07 18.29
C MET A 1 64.36 7.04 17.25
N ALA A 2 64.76 5.75 17.29
CA ALA A 2 64.34 4.74 16.30
C ALA A 2 63.04 3.99 16.65
N THR A 3 62.69 3.88 17.93
CA THR A 3 61.54 3.09 18.43
C THR A 3 60.18 3.74 18.15
N VAL A 4 60.12 5.08 18.11
CA VAL A 4 58.87 5.82 17.85
C VAL A 4 58.40 5.66 16.40
N ARG A 5 59.33 5.49 15.45
CA ARG A 5 58.99 5.30 14.03
C ARG A 5 58.42 3.92 13.73
N LEU A 6 58.80 2.89 14.50
CA LEU A 6 58.29 1.53 14.33
C LEU A 6 56.84 1.42 14.82
N ALA A 7 56.50 2.06 15.95
CA ALA A 7 55.14 2.06 16.49
C ALA A 7 54.15 2.77 15.56
N ALA A 8 54.54 3.89 14.95
CA ALA A 8 53.71 4.61 13.99
C ALA A 8 53.45 3.78 12.72
N LEU A 9 54.45 3.02 12.24
CA LEU A 9 54.29 2.17 11.06
C LEU A 9 53.34 0.99 11.33
N VAL A 10 53.46 0.35 12.49
CA VAL A 10 52.59 -0.76 12.90
C VAL A 10 51.15 -0.31 13.07
N ALA A 11 50.91 0.85 13.71
CA ALA A 11 49.57 1.41 13.85
C ALA A 11 48.91 1.70 12.49
N THR A 12 49.68 2.22 11.54
CA THR A 12 49.19 2.52 10.19
C THR A 12 48.82 1.25 9.41
N VAL A 13 49.63 0.19 9.53
CA VAL A 13 49.35 -1.11 8.89
C VAL A 13 48.12 -1.79 9.51
N ILE A 14 47.95 -1.72 10.84
CA ILE A 14 46.77 -2.25 11.52
C ILE A 14 45.51 -1.47 11.12
N ALA A 15 45.57 -0.14 11.03
CA ALA A 15 44.45 0.68 10.58
C ALA A 15 44.07 0.37 9.12
N LEU A 16 45.04 0.13 8.24
CA LEU A 16 44.80 -0.25 6.85
C LEU A 16 44.21 -1.67 6.73
N LEU A 17 44.66 -2.61 7.57
CA LEU A 17 44.09 -3.95 7.66
C LEU A 17 42.66 -3.94 8.21
N LEU A 18 42.36 -3.12 9.22
CA LEU A 18 41.02 -2.97 9.75
C LEU A 18 40.08 -2.26 8.76
N ALA A 19 40.57 -1.29 7.99
CA ALA A 19 39.79 -0.64 6.94
C ALA A 19 39.48 -1.60 5.78
N THR A 20 40.44 -2.43 5.38
CA THR A 20 40.22 -3.44 4.31
C THR A 20 39.35 -4.61 4.77
N LEU A 21 39.46 -5.06 6.03
CA LEU A 21 38.52 -6.03 6.61
C LEU A 21 37.12 -5.43 6.82
N GLY A 22 37.02 -4.17 7.26
CA GLY A 22 35.73 -3.48 7.44
C GLY A 22 34.99 -3.24 6.12
N VAL A 23 35.73 -2.95 5.04
CA VAL A 23 35.17 -2.83 3.68
C VAL A 23 34.76 -4.20 3.15
N ARG A 24 35.54 -5.27 3.36
CA ARG A 24 35.15 -6.65 2.98
C ARG A 24 33.99 -7.20 3.79
N MET A 25 33.86 -6.86 5.08
CA MET A 25 32.70 -7.26 5.88
C MET A 25 31.42 -6.46 5.55
N ARG A 26 31.54 -5.22 5.05
CA ARG A 26 30.38 -4.48 4.52
C ARG A 26 29.97 -4.88 3.10
N THR A 27 30.86 -5.50 2.33
CA THR A 27 30.53 -6.03 0.98
C THR A 27 30.20 -7.53 0.97
N ALA A 28 30.39 -8.23 2.09
CA ALA A 28 29.90 -9.60 2.29
C ALA A 28 28.44 -9.66 2.80
N ALA A 29 27.72 -8.53 2.79
CA ALA A 29 26.28 -8.52 2.98
C ALA A 29 25.58 -8.81 1.65
N ARG A 30 25.00 -10.01 1.54
CA ARG A 30 24.07 -10.48 0.48
C ARG A 30 24.68 -10.77 -0.90
N THR A 31 25.55 -11.78 -0.96
CA THR A 31 25.49 -12.74 -2.07
C THR A 31 24.81 -14.02 -1.58
N GLY A 32 23.60 -13.88 -1.05
CA GLY A 32 22.66 -15.00 -1.05
C GLY A 32 22.23 -15.27 -2.48
N PRO A 33 21.68 -16.47 -2.81
CA PRO A 33 20.99 -16.65 -4.07
C PRO A 33 20.01 -15.48 -4.25
N ALA A 34 19.90 -14.97 -5.49
CA ALA A 34 18.94 -13.92 -5.79
C ALA A 34 17.58 -14.33 -5.19
N PRO A 35 16.90 -13.44 -4.45
CA PRO A 35 15.62 -13.78 -3.86
C PRO A 35 14.73 -14.29 -5.00
N GLU A 36 14.28 -15.53 -4.89
CA GLU A 36 13.36 -16.09 -5.87
C GLU A 36 12.14 -15.17 -5.93
N PRO A 37 11.59 -14.91 -7.13
CA PRO A 37 10.40 -14.10 -7.25
C PRO A 37 9.31 -14.67 -6.33
N PRO A 38 8.55 -13.81 -5.64
CA PRO A 38 7.53 -14.28 -4.69
C PRO A 38 6.57 -15.24 -5.40
N ASP A 39 6.52 -16.46 -4.89
CA ASP A 39 5.57 -17.46 -5.38
C ASP A 39 4.15 -17.00 -5.05
N VAL A 40 3.28 -16.99 -6.07
CA VAL A 40 1.85 -16.69 -5.92
C VAL A 40 1.23 -17.57 -4.83
N ALA A 41 1.66 -18.84 -4.71
CA ALA A 41 1.20 -19.73 -3.67
C ALA A 41 1.59 -19.25 -2.26
N ALA A 42 2.81 -18.74 -2.08
CA ALA A 42 3.29 -18.20 -0.81
C ALA A 42 2.52 -16.95 -0.39
N VAL A 43 2.29 -16.01 -1.31
CA VAL A 43 1.49 -14.80 -1.02
C VAL A 43 0.04 -15.16 -0.70
N ARG A 44 -0.57 -16.09 -1.43
CA ARG A 44 -1.91 -16.62 -1.11
C ARG A 44 -1.97 -17.26 0.27
N GLN A 45 -0.95 -18.02 0.64
CA GLN A 45 -0.87 -18.64 1.96
C GLN A 45 -0.80 -17.59 3.07
N GLU A 46 -0.01 -16.53 2.90
CA GLU A 46 0.06 -15.44 3.89
C GLU A 46 -1.31 -14.72 4.03
N LEU A 47 -2.02 -14.47 2.92
CA LEU A 47 -3.39 -13.91 2.95
C LEU A 47 -4.37 -14.83 3.69
N LEU A 48 -4.35 -16.14 3.40
CA LEU A 48 -5.18 -17.11 4.11
C LEU A 48 -4.86 -17.13 5.62
N LEU A 49 -3.58 -17.16 5.98
CA LEU A 49 -3.16 -17.18 7.38
C LEU A 49 -3.56 -15.92 8.15
N ALA A 50 -3.59 -14.77 7.49
CA ALA A 50 -4.09 -13.52 8.08
C ALA A 50 -5.58 -13.62 8.43
N GLN A 51 -6.40 -14.26 7.59
CA GLN A 51 -7.83 -14.45 7.87
C GLN A 51 -8.12 -15.44 8.98
N TYR A 52 -7.28 -16.46 9.16
CA TYR A 52 -7.44 -17.44 10.24
C TYR A 52 -6.93 -16.96 11.60
N ARG A 53 -6.13 -15.90 11.62
CA ARG A 53 -5.61 -15.31 12.86
C ARG A 53 -6.25 -13.94 13.02
N ASP A 54 -7.37 -13.90 13.74
CA ASP A 54 -8.22 -12.74 14.08
C ASP A 54 -7.52 -11.45 14.58
N ASP A 55 -6.18 -11.42 14.66
CA ASP A 55 -5.37 -10.37 15.27
C ASP A 55 -4.20 -9.86 14.39
N ARG A 56 -4.08 -10.28 13.12
CA ARG A 56 -2.97 -9.82 12.26
C ARG A 56 -3.47 -9.27 10.93
N SER A 57 -3.37 -7.94 10.79
CA SER A 57 -3.51 -7.24 9.51
C SER A 57 -2.69 -7.95 8.42
N SER A 58 -3.34 -8.32 7.31
CA SER A 58 -2.69 -8.94 6.14
C SER A 58 -1.50 -8.11 5.65
N ALA A 59 -1.57 -6.79 5.77
CA ALA A 59 -0.47 -5.89 5.45
C ALA A 59 0.77 -6.17 6.31
N ASP A 60 0.62 -6.35 7.63
CA ASP A 60 1.74 -6.63 8.52
C ASP A 60 2.33 -8.03 8.32
N MET A 61 1.52 -8.99 7.89
CA MET A 61 2.01 -10.32 7.51
C MET A 61 2.82 -10.25 6.22
N LEU A 62 2.31 -9.54 5.22
CA LEU A 62 2.99 -9.35 3.93
C LEU A 62 4.26 -8.50 4.04
N ARG A 63 4.28 -7.48 4.90
CA ARG A 63 5.50 -6.69 5.19
C ARG A 63 6.57 -7.57 5.79
N ARG A 64 6.21 -8.38 6.80
CA ARG A 64 7.14 -9.36 7.39
C ARG A 64 7.57 -10.43 6.42
N TYR A 65 6.69 -10.89 5.52
CA TYR A 65 7.06 -11.82 4.46
C TYR A 65 8.12 -11.21 3.54
N ALA A 66 7.88 -10.00 3.04
CA ALA A 66 8.82 -9.26 2.18
C ALA A 66 10.20 -9.07 2.86
N GLU A 67 10.20 -8.68 4.14
CA GLU A 67 11.41 -8.54 4.95
C GLU A 67 12.19 -9.85 5.11
N ARG A 68 11.49 -10.96 5.40
CA ARG A 68 12.11 -12.29 5.59
C ARG A 68 12.69 -12.86 4.30
N THR A 69 12.00 -12.67 3.18
CA THR A 69 12.40 -13.23 1.88
C THR A 69 13.30 -12.31 1.07
N GLY A 70 13.43 -11.03 1.46
CA GLY A 70 14.16 -10.02 0.70
C GLY A 70 13.45 -9.58 -0.58
N VAL A 71 12.18 -9.96 -0.76
CA VAL A 71 11.34 -9.54 -1.88
C VAL A 71 10.88 -8.09 -1.65
N SER A 72 10.84 -7.27 -2.71
CA SER A 72 10.35 -5.90 -2.59
C SER A 72 8.82 -5.85 -2.41
N LEU A 73 8.33 -4.85 -1.69
CA LEU A 73 6.88 -4.62 -1.55
C LEU A 73 6.19 -4.33 -2.89
N ASP A 74 6.90 -3.73 -3.86
CA ASP A 74 6.38 -3.53 -5.21
C ASP A 74 6.13 -4.86 -5.94
N THR A 75 7.03 -5.83 -5.74
CA THR A 75 6.85 -7.18 -6.28
C THR A 75 5.67 -7.89 -5.60
N VAL A 76 5.52 -7.75 -4.27
CA VAL A 76 4.34 -8.24 -3.54
C VAL A 76 3.07 -7.59 -4.08
N GLY A 77 3.06 -6.28 -4.31
CA GLY A 77 1.93 -5.56 -4.90
C GLY A 77 1.55 -6.07 -6.28
N THR A 78 2.54 -6.38 -7.12
CA THR A 78 2.29 -7.00 -8.43
C THR A 78 1.59 -8.36 -8.29
N VAL A 79 2.03 -9.19 -7.34
CA VAL A 79 1.40 -10.50 -7.08
C VAL A 79 -0.02 -10.34 -6.53
N LEU A 80 -0.25 -9.42 -5.58
CA LEU A 80 -1.58 -9.14 -5.04
C LEU A 80 -2.56 -8.68 -6.13
N GLY A 81 -2.12 -7.76 -7.00
CA GLY A 81 -2.90 -7.32 -8.16
C GLY A 81 -3.27 -8.48 -9.09
N GLY A 82 -2.29 -9.34 -9.40
CA GLY A 82 -2.52 -10.54 -10.19
C GLY A 82 -3.50 -11.52 -9.54
N ILE A 83 -3.42 -11.73 -8.22
CA ILE A 83 -4.37 -12.58 -7.47
C ILE A 83 -5.79 -12.01 -7.59
N ALA A 84 -5.97 -10.71 -7.33
CA ALA A 84 -7.29 -10.08 -7.39
C ALA A 84 -7.88 -10.16 -8.80
N GLU A 85 -7.11 -9.76 -9.81
CA GLU A 85 -7.56 -9.71 -11.20
C GLU A 85 -7.91 -11.10 -11.75
N GLN A 86 -7.03 -12.08 -11.60
CA GLN A 86 -7.27 -13.43 -12.14
C GLN A 86 -8.44 -14.12 -11.45
N THR A 87 -8.64 -13.85 -10.16
CA THR A 87 -9.72 -14.49 -9.39
C THR A 87 -11.07 -13.92 -9.77
N LEU A 88 -11.18 -12.59 -9.90
CA LEU A 88 -12.44 -11.91 -10.24
C LEU A 88 -12.84 -12.06 -11.72
N GLN A 89 -11.93 -12.45 -12.62
CA GLN A 89 -12.25 -12.67 -14.04
C GLN A 89 -12.98 -13.99 -14.34
N ARG A 90 -13.18 -14.86 -13.35
CA ARG A 90 -13.81 -16.18 -13.54
C ARG A 90 -14.85 -16.45 -12.45
N PRO A 91 -15.80 -17.36 -12.68
CA PRO A 91 -16.62 -17.91 -11.60
C PRO A 91 -15.69 -18.49 -10.53
N CYS A 92 -15.83 -18.00 -9.30
CA CYS A 92 -14.97 -18.38 -8.20
C CYS A 92 -15.80 -18.64 -6.94
N SER A 93 -15.27 -19.51 -6.10
CA SER A 93 -15.86 -19.88 -4.81
C SER A 93 -15.89 -18.68 -3.85
N GLN A 94 -16.70 -18.79 -2.78
CA GLN A 94 -16.74 -17.76 -1.73
C GLN A 94 -15.35 -17.51 -1.11
N LEU A 95 -14.55 -18.57 -0.91
CA LEU A 95 -13.19 -18.45 -0.40
C LEU A 95 -12.28 -17.66 -1.35
N GLU A 96 -12.36 -17.94 -2.65
CA GLU A 96 -11.60 -17.22 -3.67
C GLU A 96 -12.02 -15.74 -3.76
N TRP A 97 -13.33 -15.45 -3.65
CA TRP A 97 -13.85 -14.09 -3.54
C TRP A 97 -13.28 -13.32 -2.35
N THR A 98 -13.29 -13.97 -1.19
CA THR A 98 -12.74 -13.42 0.05
C THR A 98 -11.24 -13.16 -0.08
N LEU A 99 -10.48 -14.07 -0.71
CA LEU A 99 -9.06 -13.89 -0.99
C LEU A 99 -8.76 -12.74 -1.93
N ALA A 100 -9.55 -12.58 -3.00
CA ALA A 100 -9.40 -11.47 -3.92
C ALA A 100 -9.65 -10.13 -3.23
N THR A 101 -10.68 -10.08 -2.38
CA THR A 101 -11.03 -8.91 -1.57
C THR A 101 -9.91 -8.57 -0.58
N GLU A 102 -9.33 -9.56 0.08
CA GLU A 102 -8.19 -9.36 1.00
C GLU A 102 -6.95 -8.88 0.27
N ALA A 103 -6.67 -9.41 -0.92
CA ALA A 103 -5.54 -8.95 -1.74
C ALA A 103 -5.70 -7.46 -2.13
N ILE A 104 -6.93 -7.04 -2.46
CA ILE A 104 -7.28 -5.65 -2.73
C ILE A 104 -7.07 -4.77 -1.49
N TYR A 105 -7.56 -5.20 -0.32
CA TYR A 105 -7.34 -4.47 0.93
C TYR A 105 -5.85 -4.36 1.27
N ALA A 106 -5.08 -5.43 1.10
CA ALA A 106 -3.64 -5.43 1.33
C ALA A 106 -2.90 -4.44 0.43
N LEU A 107 -3.29 -4.31 -0.85
CA LEU A 107 -2.75 -3.27 -1.75
C LEU A 107 -2.97 -1.85 -1.17
N GLY A 108 -4.17 -1.60 -0.65
CA GLY A 108 -4.53 -0.35 -0.02
C GLY A 108 -3.76 -0.05 1.26
N MET A 109 -3.76 -1.01 2.19
CA MET A 109 -3.12 -0.90 3.51
C MET A 109 -1.60 -0.74 3.42
N LEU A 110 -0.96 -1.44 2.47
CA LEU A 110 0.47 -1.28 2.18
C LEU A 110 0.77 -0.07 1.29
N ARG A 111 -0.26 0.65 0.84
CA ARG A 111 -0.17 1.84 -0.03
C ARG A 111 0.66 1.61 -1.29
N LEU A 112 0.43 0.48 -1.96
CA LEU A 112 1.25 0.04 -3.10
C LEU A 112 0.75 0.68 -4.41
N PRO A 113 1.43 1.72 -4.95
CA PRO A 113 0.94 2.44 -6.14
C PRO A 113 0.94 1.55 -7.40
N GLY A 114 1.78 0.51 -7.44
CA GLY A 114 1.79 -0.47 -8.53
C GLY A 114 0.48 -1.23 -8.69
N GLY A 115 -0.37 -1.27 -7.66
CA GLY A 115 -1.71 -1.88 -7.72
C GLY A 115 -2.78 -1.01 -8.38
N LEU A 116 -2.55 0.30 -8.54
CA LEU A 116 -3.57 1.25 -9.04
C LEU A 116 -4.19 0.87 -10.39
N PRO A 117 -3.45 0.39 -11.41
CA PRO A 117 -4.05 0.00 -12.68
C PRO A 117 -5.09 -1.13 -12.54
N VAL A 118 -4.79 -2.14 -11.73
CA VAL A 118 -5.71 -3.26 -11.45
C VAL A 118 -6.91 -2.78 -10.66
N LEU A 119 -6.70 -1.97 -9.62
CA LEU A 119 -7.81 -1.44 -8.81
C LEU A 119 -8.77 -0.59 -9.66
N LYS A 120 -8.25 0.27 -10.53
CA LYS A 120 -9.07 1.06 -11.48
C LYS A 120 -9.87 0.17 -12.41
N LYS A 121 -9.26 -0.90 -12.92
CA LYS A 121 -9.95 -1.89 -13.75
C LYS A 121 -11.09 -2.56 -12.97
N ILE A 122 -10.85 -2.97 -11.73
CA ILE A 122 -11.88 -3.56 -10.85
C ILE A 122 -13.03 -2.58 -10.61
N THR A 123 -12.74 -1.30 -10.35
CA THR A 123 -13.79 -0.28 -10.15
C THR A 123 -14.59 0.05 -11.42
N ALA A 124 -13.99 -0.12 -12.60
CA ALA A 124 -14.64 0.14 -13.88
C ALA A 124 -15.47 -1.06 -14.38
N GLN A 125 -15.17 -2.27 -13.91
CA GLN A 125 -15.92 -3.46 -14.23
C GLN A 125 -17.19 -3.55 -13.37
N GLN A 126 -18.25 -4.14 -13.92
CA GLN A 126 -19.50 -4.40 -13.18
C GLN A 126 -19.36 -5.58 -12.22
N TYR A 127 -18.29 -5.60 -11.42
CA TYR A 127 -18.25 -6.44 -10.25
C TYR A 127 -19.23 -5.84 -9.24
N GLY A 128 -20.31 -6.56 -8.93
CA GLY A 128 -21.22 -6.15 -7.86
C GLY A 128 -20.56 -6.31 -6.48
N GLY A 129 -20.91 -5.44 -5.53
CA GLY A 129 -20.66 -5.64 -4.10
C GLY A 129 -19.21 -5.48 -3.62
N ALA A 130 -18.78 -6.40 -2.75
CA ALA A 130 -17.63 -6.20 -1.84
C ALA A 130 -16.26 -5.89 -2.49
N PRO A 131 -15.83 -6.50 -3.61
CA PRO A 131 -14.52 -6.22 -4.23
C PRO A 131 -14.44 -4.84 -4.85
N ARG A 132 -15.56 -4.32 -5.39
CA ARG A 132 -15.59 -2.95 -5.92
C ARG A 132 -15.44 -1.94 -4.79
N ASN A 133 -16.17 -2.14 -3.70
CA ASN A 133 -16.05 -1.31 -2.48
C ASN A 133 -14.63 -1.40 -1.90
N ALA A 134 -14.06 -2.61 -1.81
CA ALA A 134 -12.68 -2.80 -1.37
C ALA A 134 -11.69 -2.08 -2.29
N ALA A 135 -11.91 -2.08 -3.62
CA ALA A 135 -11.04 -1.40 -4.56
C ALA A 135 -11.14 0.13 -4.44
N ILE A 136 -12.34 0.68 -4.22
CA ILE A 136 -12.53 2.10 -3.91
C ILE A 136 -11.74 2.47 -2.65
N ARG A 137 -11.92 1.73 -1.56
CA ARG A 137 -11.16 1.94 -0.31
C ARG A 137 -9.66 1.85 -0.54
N ALA A 138 -9.21 0.84 -1.29
CA ALA A 138 -7.79 0.64 -1.58
C ALA A 138 -7.16 1.79 -2.38
N ILE A 139 -7.86 2.31 -3.40
CA ILE A 139 -7.41 3.49 -4.17
C ILE A 139 -7.30 4.70 -3.24
N VAL A 140 -8.30 4.93 -2.39
CA VAL A 140 -8.28 6.04 -1.42
C VAL A 140 -7.15 5.88 -0.42
N MET A 141 -6.89 4.68 0.10
CA MET A 141 -5.79 4.41 1.03
C MET A 141 -4.40 4.58 0.40
N ILE A 142 -4.22 4.18 -0.87
CA ILE A 142 -2.99 4.44 -1.64
C ILE A 142 -2.80 5.94 -1.83
N GLY A 143 -3.87 6.66 -2.16
CA GLY A 143 -3.86 8.10 -2.39
C GLY A 143 -3.08 8.53 -3.63
N GLY A 144 -2.51 9.73 -3.59
CA GLY A 144 -1.73 10.33 -4.68
C GLY A 144 -2.41 11.52 -5.36
N PRO A 145 -1.74 12.16 -6.35
CA PRO A 145 -2.19 13.42 -6.94
C PRO A 145 -3.54 13.32 -7.69
N GLY A 146 -3.94 12.13 -8.13
CA GLY A 146 -5.22 11.91 -8.81
C GLY A 146 -6.39 11.50 -7.89
N LEU A 147 -6.21 11.52 -6.56
CA LEU A 147 -7.22 11.04 -5.61
C LEU A 147 -8.54 11.80 -5.71
N LEU A 148 -8.49 13.13 -5.77
CA LEU A 148 -9.71 13.94 -5.81
C LEU A 148 -10.45 13.82 -7.13
N ASP A 149 -9.74 13.67 -8.25
CA ASP A 149 -10.37 13.44 -9.54
C ASP A 149 -11.08 12.08 -9.57
N PHE A 150 -10.47 11.05 -8.98
CA PHE A 150 -11.12 9.76 -8.77
C PHE A 150 -12.36 9.89 -7.87
N ALA A 151 -12.26 10.58 -6.73
CA ALA A 151 -13.39 10.77 -5.82
C ALA A 151 -14.56 11.51 -6.50
N ARG A 152 -14.26 12.54 -7.30
CA ARG A 152 -15.26 13.25 -8.10
C ARG A 152 -15.87 12.35 -9.17
N GLU A 153 -15.07 11.55 -9.88
CA GLU A 153 -15.58 10.59 -10.86
C GLU A 153 -16.57 9.62 -10.20
N MET A 154 -16.24 9.13 -9.00
CA MET A 154 -17.09 8.18 -8.29
C MET A 154 -18.39 8.82 -7.82
N ALA A 155 -18.32 10.01 -7.22
CA ALA A 155 -19.52 10.77 -6.83
C ALA A 155 -20.35 11.29 -8.01
N ALA A 156 -19.78 11.35 -9.22
CA ALA A 156 -20.44 11.83 -10.44
C ALA A 156 -21.18 10.75 -11.23
N LYS A 157 -20.95 9.46 -11.00
CA LYS A 157 -21.66 8.33 -11.64
C LYS A 157 -23.12 8.19 -11.17
N ARG A 158 -23.78 9.31 -10.87
CA ARG A 158 -25.16 9.45 -10.37
C ARG A 158 -26.15 8.83 -11.36
N GLY A 159 -26.87 7.81 -10.89
CA GLY A 159 -27.94 7.12 -11.62
C GLY A 159 -28.46 5.88 -10.89
N SER A 160 -27.63 5.26 -10.06
CA SER A 160 -28.02 4.27 -9.05
C SER A 160 -27.31 4.64 -7.76
N PHE A 161 -28.07 5.09 -6.76
CA PHE A 161 -27.54 5.37 -5.43
C PHE A 161 -27.06 4.05 -4.81
N ASP A 162 -25.76 3.76 -4.93
CA ASP A 162 -25.13 2.64 -4.23
C ASP A 162 -24.50 3.18 -2.95
N VAL A 163 -25.30 3.17 -1.88
CA VAL A 163 -24.93 3.66 -0.54
C VAL A 163 -23.62 3.05 -0.06
N ASP A 164 -23.36 1.79 -0.41
CA ASP A 164 -22.20 1.07 0.07
C ASP A 164 -20.91 1.56 -0.60
N GLU A 165 -20.97 1.99 -1.87
CA GLU A 165 -19.86 2.60 -2.60
C GLU A 165 -19.54 4.01 -2.09
N ASP A 166 -20.57 4.84 -1.89
CA ASP A 166 -20.43 6.20 -1.37
C ASP A 166 -19.89 6.18 0.06
N MET A 167 -20.42 5.31 0.92
CA MET A 167 -19.89 5.09 2.26
C MET A 167 -18.45 4.60 2.23
N ALA A 168 -18.09 3.68 1.33
CA ALA A 168 -16.71 3.23 1.19
C ALA A 168 -15.75 4.37 0.81
N LEU A 169 -16.18 5.28 -0.07
CA LEU A 169 -15.41 6.45 -0.48
C LEU A 169 -15.28 7.46 0.67
N TYR A 170 -16.39 7.90 1.26
CA TYR A 170 -16.40 8.99 2.24
C TYR A 170 -15.78 8.60 3.58
N ASP A 171 -16.08 7.40 4.08
CA ASP A 171 -15.49 6.86 5.32
C ASP A 171 -13.95 6.81 5.21
N THR A 172 -13.45 6.34 4.06
CA THR A 172 -12.00 6.25 3.84
C THR A 172 -11.37 7.63 3.63
N LEU A 173 -12.06 8.56 2.96
CA LEU A 173 -11.60 9.94 2.80
C LEU A 173 -11.63 10.73 4.12
N ALA A 174 -12.52 10.42 5.06
CA ALA A 174 -12.60 11.10 6.35
C ALA A 174 -11.29 10.98 7.16
N PHE A 175 -10.56 9.87 7.01
CA PHE A 175 -9.23 9.70 7.62
C PHE A 175 -8.22 10.75 7.14
N TYR A 176 -8.39 11.31 5.94
CA TYR A 176 -7.52 12.38 5.45
C TYR A 176 -7.79 13.72 6.15
N VAL A 177 -8.97 13.92 6.74
CA VAL A 177 -9.37 15.19 7.37
C VAL A 177 -9.14 15.17 8.89
N GLY A 178 -9.32 14.03 9.55
CA GLY A 178 -9.39 13.93 11.02
C GLY A 178 -8.18 13.34 11.75
N VAL A 179 -7.15 12.82 11.06
CA VAL A 179 -6.00 12.18 11.70
C VAL A 179 -4.70 12.80 11.18
N ASP A 180 -3.71 12.96 12.07
CA ASP A 180 -2.36 13.48 11.78
C ASP A 180 -1.82 12.85 10.48
N PRO A 181 -1.22 13.67 9.59
CA PRO A 181 -1.19 13.40 8.17
C PRO A 181 -0.45 12.11 7.89
N PHE A 182 -0.94 11.38 6.89
CA PHE A 182 -0.07 10.88 5.84
C PHE A 182 1.28 10.39 6.38
N VAL A 183 1.31 9.26 7.08
CA VAL A 183 2.58 8.56 7.33
C VAL A 183 2.87 7.81 6.03
N PRO A 184 3.73 8.29 5.13
CA PRO A 184 4.24 7.41 4.10
C PRO A 184 5.04 6.34 4.83
N ASP A 185 4.64 5.08 4.71
CA ASP A 185 5.52 3.96 5.05
C ASP A 185 6.82 3.97 4.22
N ASN A 186 6.91 4.88 3.23
CA ASN A 186 8.15 5.26 2.60
C ASN A 186 8.73 6.56 3.24
N PRO A 187 9.72 6.46 4.14
CA PRO A 187 10.42 7.62 4.71
C PRO A 187 11.12 8.52 3.68
N GLN A 188 11.10 8.18 2.38
CA GLN A 188 11.62 9.03 1.30
C GLN A 188 10.60 10.03 0.74
N THR A 189 9.31 9.96 1.10
CA THR A 189 8.28 10.86 0.55
C THR A 189 7.85 11.90 1.59
N VAL A 190 8.75 12.79 1.98
CA VAL A 190 8.39 13.93 2.84
C VAL A 190 7.53 14.89 2.01
N ILE A 191 6.22 14.88 2.23
CA ILE A 191 5.32 15.91 1.68
C ILE A 191 5.50 17.16 2.57
N PRO A 192 5.81 18.34 1.99
CA PRO A 192 5.86 19.58 2.74
C PRO A 192 4.54 19.83 3.47
N ASP A 193 4.59 20.27 4.73
CA ASP A 193 3.40 20.46 5.57
C ASP A 193 2.34 21.37 4.91
N ALA A 194 2.76 22.44 4.21
CA ALA A 194 1.87 23.32 3.47
C ALA A 194 1.10 22.60 2.33
N GLU A 195 1.75 21.69 1.60
CA GLU A 195 1.11 20.89 0.54
C GLU A 195 0.16 19.85 1.15
N GLY A 196 0.55 19.25 2.27
CA GLY A 196 -0.30 18.35 3.04
C GLY A 196 -1.56 19.05 3.58
N GLN A 197 -1.43 20.27 4.11
CA GLN A 197 -2.57 21.08 4.58
C GLN A 197 -3.50 21.49 3.44
N ALA A 198 -2.96 21.92 2.30
CA ALA A 198 -3.77 22.26 1.12
C ALA A 198 -4.61 21.07 0.65
N ARG A 199 -4.01 19.87 0.53
CA ARG A 199 -4.74 18.64 0.19
C ARG A 199 -5.84 18.28 1.19
N ARG A 200 -5.57 18.43 2.50
CA ARG A 200 -6.57 18.20 3.56
C ARG A 200 -7.76 19.15 3.42
N ALA A 201 -7.51 20.42 3.14
CA ALA A 201 -8.56 21.41 2.90
C ALA A 201 -9.41 21.07 1.66
N GLU A 202 -8.78 20.61 0.58
CA GLU A 202 -9.49 20.19 -0.63
C GLU A 202 -10.37 18.94 -0.39
N VAL A 203 -9.88 17.94 0.34
CA VAL A 203 -10.67 16.75 0.72
C VAL A 203 -11.85 17.16 1.62
N LEU A 204 -11.62 18.04 2.60
CA LEU A 204 -12.68 18.56 3.46
C LEU A 204 -13.76 19.28 2.64
N ALA A 205 -13.37 20.15 1.71
CA ALA A 205 -14.31 20.86 0.84
C ALA A 205 -15.13 19.89 -0.04
N PHE A 206 -14.49 18.83 -0.55
CA PHE A 206 -15.19 17.75 -1.26
C PHE A 206 -16.23 17.06 -0.39
N LEU A 207 -15.86 16.62 0.82
CA LEU A 207 -16.78 15.93 1.75
C LEU A 207 -17.94 16.84 2.18
N GLN A 208 -17.67 18.12 2.45
CA GLN A 208 -18.72 19.10 2.77
C GLN A 208 -19.72 19.26 1.62
N THR A 209 -19.23 19.30 0.37
CA THR A 209 -20.07 19.39 -0.82
C THR A 209 -20.93 18.13 -0.98
N ALA A 210 -20.38 16.94 -0.73
CA ALA A 210 -21.13 15.69 -0.76
C ALA A 210 -22.30 15.70 0.24
N VAL A 211 -22.05 16.05 1.51
CA VAL A 211 -23.08 16.13 2.56
C VAL A 211 -24.20 17.13 2.22
N VAL A 212 -23.87 18.29 1.66
CA VAL A 212 -24.87 19.29 1.25
C VAL A 212 -25.73 18.75 0.11
N ASN A 213 -25.14 18.07 -0.85
CA ASN A 213 -25.85 17.50 -1.98
C ASN A 213 -26.79 16.36 -1.54
N GLU A 214 -26.33 15.48 -0.65
CA GLU A 214 -27.17 14.39 -0.09
C GLU A 214 -28.41 14.94 0.63
N ARG A 215 -28.22 15.93 1.52
CA ARG A 215 -29.34 16.58 2.22
C ARG A 215 -30.33 17.27 1.29
N SER A 216 -29.87 17.72 0.13
CA SER A 216 -30.73 18.39 -0.86
C SER A 216 -31.57 17.39 -1.65
N ASP A 217 -31.07 16.17 -1.85
CA ASP A 217 -31.77 15.09 -2.54
C ASP A 217 -32.80 14.41 -1.61
N ASP A 218 -32.52 14.28 -0.31
CA ASP A 218 -33.51 13.80 0.70
C ASP A 218 -34.73 14.73 0.82
N ASN A 219 -34.55 16.04 0.61
CA ASN A 219 -35.63 17.02 0.64
C ASN A 219 -36.46 17.10 -0.66
N ARG A 220 -36.13 16.28 -1.66
CA ARG A 220 -36.84 16.21 -2.96
C ARG A 220 -37.77 15.00 -3.08
N VAL A 221 -37.84 14.15 -2.05
CA VAL A 221 -38.70 12.95 -1.98
C VAL A 221 -40.01 13.27 -1.27
#